data_AF-A0A2V9R5U4-F1
#
_entry.id   AF-A0A2V9R5U4-F1
#
_cell.length_a   1.000
_cell.length_b   1.000
_cell.length_c   1.000
_cell.angle_alpha   90.00
_cell.angle_beta   90.00
_cell.angle_gamma   90.00
#
_symmetry.space_group_name_H-M   'P 1'
#
loop_
_entity.id
_entity.type
_entity.pdbx_description
1 polymer ?
#
loop_
_entity_poly.entity_id
_entity_poly.type
_entity_poly.pdbx_seq_one_letter_code
_entity_poly.pdbx_strand_id
1 'polypeptide(L)'
;MRDLADLRLFDGSTQVPYAVTLERGGVSSAETPAKILNLGSVAGKTEFDLDSAGIPEYDHVRLQLESKNFVSNATVMGKDAPGKSAGTLLGSSTLYDFSTENLGSNFTLKVHPVSFRYLHVRISGSVRPQDVKGATISNLQEQKARWTKVGSC
;
A
#
# COMPACT_ATOMS: atom_id res chain seq x y z
N MET A 1 -6.31 -8.48 -31.49
CA MET A 1 -5.89 -7.13 -31.07
C MET A 1 -6.71 -6.14 -31.88
N ARG A 2 -7.57 -5.35 -31.23
CA ARG A 2 -8.49 -4.41 -31.90
C ARG A 2 -8.46 -3.11 -31.10
N ASP A 3 -7.60 -2.20 -31.53
CA ASP A 3 -7.44 -0.87 -30.94
C ASP A 3 -8.64 0.00 -31.29
N LEU A 4 -9.23 0.63 -30.28
CA LEU A 4 -10.21 1.71 -30.41
C LEU A 4 -9.44 3.03 -30.37
N ALA A 5 -8.90 3.45 -31.50
CA ALA A 5 -8.25 4.75 -31.62
C ALA A 5 -8.68 5.43 -32.92
N ASP A 6 -9.88 6.03 -32.90
CA ASP A 6 -10.03 7.38 -33.47
C ASP A 6 -11.40 7.97 -33.09
N LEU A 7 -11.41 8.92 -32.16
CA LEU A 7 -12.56 9.81 -31.96
C LEU A 7 -12.16 11.18 -32.53
N ARG A 8 -12.70 11.55 -33.69
CA ARG A 8 -12.45 12.85 -34.34
C ARG A 8 -13.61 13.78 -34.07
N LEU A 9 -13.39 14.82 -33.27
CA LEU A 9 -14.32 15.95 -33.15
C LEU A 9 -13.85 17.05 -34.12
N PHE A 10 -14.76 17.53 -34.97
CA PHE A 10 -14.54 18.68 -35.85
C PHE A 10 -15.44 19.83 -35.41
N ASP A 11 -14.86 21.03 -35.25
CA ASP A 11 -15.57 22.30 -35.31
C ASP A 11 -14.89 23.21 -36.33
N GLY A 12 -15.69 23.93 -37.11
CA GLY A 12 -15.36 24.48 -38.41
C GLY A 12 -14.20 25.49 -38.42
N SER A 13 -13.20 25.18 -39.24
CA SER A 13 -12.29 26.12 -39.95
C SER A 13 -11.18 26.84 -39.18
N THR A 14 -10.86 26.51 -37.93
CA THR A 14 -9.59 26.97 -37.30
C THR A 14 -9.00 25.90 -36.38
N GLN A 15 -7.79 25.44 -36.70
CA GLN A 15 -7.05 24.48 -35.86
C GLN A 15 -6.56 25.18 -34.59
N VAL A 16 -7.32 25.09 -33.51
CA VAL A 16 -6.85 25.47 -32.17
C VAL A 16 -5.92 24.36 -31.67
N PRO A 17 -4.64 24.63 -31.37
CA PRO A 17 -3.77 23.64 -30.76
C PRO A 17 -4.31 23.32 -29.36
N TYR A 18 -4.94 22.16 -29.21
CA TYR A 18 -5.29 21.62 -27.91
C TYR A 18 -4.22 20.60 -27.51
N ALA A 19 -3.53 20.86 -26.41
CA ALA A 19 -2.70 19.86 -25.75
C ALA A 19 -3.60 19.10 -24.78
N VAL A 20 -3.87 17.82 -25.04
CA VAL A 20 -4.46 16.95 -24.02
C VAL A 20 -3.35 16.57 -23.05
N THR A 21 -3.16 17.35 -22.00
CA THR A 21 -2.33 16.92 -20.88
C THR A 21 -3.16 15.96 -20.04
N LEU A 22 -2.95 14.65 -20.24
CA LEU A 22 -3.52 13.63 -19.38
C LEU A 22 -2.76 13.67 -18.04
N GLU A 23 -3.15 14.56 -17.14
CA GLU A 23 -2.78 14.44 -15.74
C GLU A 23 -3.48 13.20 -15.20
N ARG A 24 -2.82 12.04 -15.32
CA ARG A 24 -3.21 10.85 -14.57
C ARG A 24 -3.29 11.28 -13.11
N GLY A 25 -4.47 11.14 -12.50
CA GLY A 25 -4.65 11.33 -11.06
C GLY A 25 -3.49 10.63 -10.35
N GLY A 26 -2.64 11.44 -9.71
CA GLY A 26 -1.45 10.95 -9.06
C GLY A 26 -1.83 10.43 -7.68
N VAL A 27 -1.41 9.22 -7.36
CA VAL A 27 -1.38 8.78 -5.98
C VAL A 27 -0.07 9.27 -5.40
N SER A 28 -0.12 10.31 -4.57
CA SER A 28 1.05 10.83 -3.86
C SER A 28 1.00 10.30 -2.44
N SER A 29 2.00 9.51 -2.06
CA SER A 29 2.13 9.00 -0.69
C SER A 29 3.60 9.00 -0.30
N ALA A 30 3.90 9.62 0.84
CA ALA A 30 5.23 9.55 1.43
C ALA A 30 5.33 8.26 2.25
N GLU A 31 6.18 7.32 1.81
CA GLU A 31 6.50 6.13 2.58
C GLU A 31 7.51 6.49 3.68
N THR A 32 7.16 6.23 4.94
CA THR A 32 8.04 6.42 6.10
C THR A 32 8.48 5.06 6.64
N PRO A 33 9.79 4.82 6.84
CA PRO A 33 10.26 3.58 7.46
C PRO A 33 9.70 3.40 8.87
N ALA A 34 9.20 2.19 9.17
CA ALA A 34 8.71 1.82 10.49
C ALA A 34 9.68 0.84 11.16
N LYS A 35 9.89 1.01 12.47
CA LYS A 35 10.76 0.11 13.24
C LYS A 35 10.01 -1.19 13.54
N ILE A 36 10.62 -2.32 13.20
CA ILE A 36 10.12 -3.64 13.57
C ILE A 36 10.60 -3.99 14.99
N LEU A 37 9.67 -4.46 15.81
CA LEU A 37 9.88 -4.89 17.20
C LEU A 37 9.31 -6.31 17.37
N ASN A 38 9.82 -7.03 18.38
CA ASN A 38 9.27 -8.33 18.81
C ASN A 38 9.10 -9.37 17.68
N LEU A 39 9.97 -9.33 16.66
CA LEU A 39 9.90 -10.23 15.52
C LEU A 39 10.21 -11.66 15.93
N GLY A 40 9.25 -12.56 15.72
CA GLY A 40 9.39 -13.95 16.10
C GLY A 40 8.32 -14.84 15.49
N SER A 41 8.34 -16.11 15.89
CA SER A 41 7.30 -17.06 15.51
C SER A 41 6.48 -17.48 16.73
N VAL A 42 5.15 -17.43 16.60
CA VAL A 42 4.21 -17.85 17.64
C VAL A 42 3.21 -18.82 17.02
N ALA A 43 3.17 -20.06 17.52
CA ALA A 43 2.32 -21.14 17.01
C ALA A 43 2.46 -21.34 15.47
N GLY A 44 3.69 -21.27 14.95
CA GLY A 44 4.00 -21.46 13.53
C GLY A 44 3.60 -20.28 12.63
N LYS A 45 3.24 -19.13 13.21
CA LYS A 45 2.96 -17.89 12.47
C LYS A 45 4.04 -16.87 12.76
N THR A 46 4.33 -16.01 11.79
CA THR A 46 5.28 -14.90 11.98
C THR A 46 4.54 -13.73 12.59
N GLU A 47 5.02 -13.24 13.72
CA GLU A 47 4.42 -12.14 14.47
C GLU A 47 5.47 -11.09 14.80
N PHE A 48 5.07 -9.82 14.72
CA PHE A 48 5.91 -8.68 15.08
C PHE A 48 5.04 -7.44 15.33
N ASP A 49 5.62 -6.45 16.00
CA ASP A 49 5.03 -5.13 16.15
C ASP A 49 5.78 -4.13 15.25
N LEU A 50 5.07 -3.14 14.71
CA LEU A 50 5.63 -1.97 14.03
C LEU A 50 5.42 -0.74 14.89
N ASP A 51 6.47 0.05 15.07
CA ASP A 51 6.39 1.38 15.68
C ASP A 51 6.14 2.43 14.60
N SER A 52 4.98 3.09 14.65
CA SER A 52 4.54 4.14 13.73
C SER A 52 4.88 5.55 14.24
N ALA A 53 5.85 5.67 15.14
CA ALA A 53 6.35 6.93 15.69
C ALA A 53 6.44 8.06 14.66
N GLY A 54 5.77 9.18 14.91
CA GLY A 54 5.85 10.36 14.05
C GLY A 54 5.02 10.30 12.78
N ILE A 55 4.20 9.25 12.59
CA ILE A 55 3.26 9.14 11.48
C ILE A 55 1.85 9.41 12.03
N PRO A 56 1.23 10.56 11.72
CA PRO A 56 0.00 10.99 12.39
C PRO A 56 -1.23 10.18 11.98
N GLU A 57 -1.32 9.78 10.71
CA GLU A 57 -2.39 8.96 10.17
C GLU A 57 -1.86 8.17 8.98
N TYR A 58 -2.28 6.92 8.86
CA TYR A 58 -1.87 6.03 7.78
C TYR A 58 -2.94 4.98 7.48
N ASP A 59 -2.88 4.42 6.28
CA ASP A 59 -3.83 3.43 5.77
C ASP A 59 -3.15 2.26 5.05
N HIS A 60 -1.84 2.36 4.78
CA HIS A 60 -1.05 1.33 4.13
C HIS A 60 0.23 1.02 4.92
N VAL A 61 0.55 -0.27 4.98
CA VAL A 61 1.84 -0.76 5.45
C VAL A 61 2.42 -1.67 4.38
N ARG A 62 3.61 -1.37 3.88
CA ARG A 62 4.32 -2.20 2.92
C ARG A 62 5.45 -2.94 3.61
N LEU A 63 5.41 -4.26 3.56
CA LEU A 63 6.46 -5.11 4.09
C LEU A 63 7.56 -5.32 3.04
N GLN A 64 8.81 -5.39 3.50
CA GLN A 64 9.93 -5.86 2.71
C GLN A 64 10.18 -7.32 3.07
N LEU A 65 9.76 -8.23 2.18
CA LEU A 65 9.85 -9.67 2.36
C LEU A 65 10.80 -10.28 1.33
N GLU A 66 11.65 -11.21 1.78
CA GLU A 66 12.50 -12.02 0.89
C GLU A 66 11.85 -13.35 0.49
N SER A 67 10.75 -13.74 1.12
CA SER A 67 10.02 -14.96 0.78
C SER A 67 9.54 -14.94 -0.68
N LYS A 68 9.61 -16.09 -1.35
CA LYS A 68 9.19 -16.29 -2.75
C LYS A 68 8.21 -17.45 -2.86
N ASN A 69 7.37 -17.42 -3.90
CA ASN A 69 6.42 -18.49 -4.22
C ASN A 69 5.52 -18.88 -3.06
N PHE A 70 4.83 -17.88 -2.51
CA PHE A 70 3.97 -18.06 -1.36
C PHE A 70 2.66 -17.29 -1.48
N VAL A 71 1.66 -17.77 -0.75
CA VAL A 71 0.43 -17.04 -0.41
C VAL A 71 0.25 -17.14 1.08
N SER A 72 -0.04 -16.03 1.74
CA SER A 72 -0.15 -15.96 3.20
C SER A 72 -1.16 -14.90 3.60
N ASN A 73 -1.97 -15.22 4.62
CA ASN A 73 -2.92 -14.25 5.17
C ASN A 73 -2.27 -13.51 6.33
N ALA A 74 -2.28 -12.18 6.25
CA ALA A 74 -1.81 -11.30 7.29
C ALA A 74 -2.98 -10.59 7.98
N THR A 75 -2.90 -10.44 9.29
CA THR A 75 -3.84 -9.68 10.11
C THR A 75 -3.10 -8.55 10.80
N VAL A 76 -3.75 -7.39 10.91
CA VAL A 76 -3.18 -6.19 11.53
C VAL A 76 -4.08 -5.74 12.67
N MET A 77 -3.50 -5.57 13.85
CA MET A 77 -4.17 -5.01 15.02
C MET A 77 -3.49 -3.73 15.48
N GLY A 78 -4.26 -2.72 15.84
CA GLY A 78 -3.79 -1.49 16.48
C GLY A 78 -3.65 -1.68 17.99
N LYS A 79 -2.55 -1.19 18.56
CA LYS A 79 -2.24 -1.28 19.99
C LYS A 79 -1.66 0.03 20.52
N ASP A 80 -1.94 0.30 21.79
CA ASP A 80 -1.37 1.45 22.53
C ASP A 80 0.01 1.13 23.14
N ALA A 81 0.35 -0.15 23.30
CA ALA A 81 1.63 -0.61 23.83
C ALA A 81 2.12 -1.88 23.10
N PRO A 82 3.45 -2.06 22.95
CA PRO A 82 4.01 -3.22 22.27
C PRO A 82 3.80 -4.50 23.11
N GLY A 83 3.71 -5.65 22.46
CA GLY A 83 3.61 -6.95 23.15
C GLY A 83 2.30 -7.25 23.90
N LYS A 84 1.34 -6.32 23.97
CA LYS A 84 0.02 -6.60 24.56
C LYS A 84 -0.80 -7.53 23.67
N SER A 85 -1.50 -8.50 24.24
CA SER A 85 -2.34 -9.44 23.47
C SER A 85 -3.65 -8.81 22.98
N ALA A 86 -4.17 -7.81 23.71
CA ALA A 86 -5.37 -7.09 23.33
C ALA A 86 -5.05 -5.94 22.37
N GLY A 87 -5.90 -5.77 21.35
CA GLY A 87 -5.81 -4.70 20.36
C GLY A 87 -7.07 -4.62 19.50
N THR A 88 -7.16 -3.60 18.66
CA THR A 88 -8.28 -3.39 17.75
C THR A 88 -7.94 -3.99 16.39
N LEU A 89 -8.78 -4.86 15.85
CA LEU A 89 -8.58 -5.39 14.49
C LEU A 89 -8.75 -4.27 13.46
N LEU A 90 -7.72 -4.04 12.65
CA LEU A 90 -7.70 -2.96 11.65
C LEU A 90 -7.98 -3.48 10.23
N GLY A 91 -7.63 -4.74 9.98
CA GLY A 91 -7.86 -5.39 8.71
C GLY A 91 -7.09 -6.70 8.56
N SER A 92 -7.31 -7.32 7.41
CA SER A 92 -6.57 -8.48 6.94
C SER A 92 -6.20 -8.28 5.47
N SER A 93 -5.08 -8.84 5.04
CA SER A 93 -4.60 -8.75 3.66
C SER A 93 -3.93 -10.04 3.24
N THR A 94 -4.07 -10.39 1.96
CA THR A 94 -3.36 -11.51 1.36
C THR A 94 -2.01 -11.03 0.85
N LEU A 95 -0.94 -11.57 1.42
CA LEU A 95 0.42 -11.39 0.96
C LEU A 95 0.78 -12.51 -0.01
N TYR A 96 1.45 -12.18 -1.11
CA TYR A 96 1.91 -13.19 -2.05
C TYR A 96 3.15 -12.74 -2.82
N ASP A 97 3.93 -13.72 -3.24
CA ASP A 97 4.97 -13.56 -4.26
C ASP A 97 4.86 -14.72 -5.22
N PHE A 98 4.64 -14.42 -6.50
CA PHE A 98 4.69 -15.35 -7.63
C PHE A 98 5.68 -14.82 -8.69
N SER A 99 6.72 -14.12 -8.23
CA SER A 99 7.65 -13.43 -9.11
C SER A 99 8.48 -14.39 -9.95
N THR A 100 8.68 -15.65 -9.52
CA THR A 100 9.38 -16.66 -10.34
C THR A 100 8.57 -17.09 -11.56
N GLU A 101 7.25 -16.90 -11.54
CA GLU A 101 6.35 -17.17 -12.66
C GLU A 101 5.97 -15.89 -13.42
N ASN A 102 6.58 -14.74 -13.09
CA ASN A 102 6.24 -13.42 -13.63
C ASN A 102 4.79 -12.98 -13.37
N LEU A 103 4.16 -13.47 -12.31
CA LEU A 103 2.76 -13.13 -11.96
C LEU A 103 2.66 -12.00 -10.91
N GLY A 104 3.81 -11.49 -10.45
CA GLY A 104 3.90 -10.34 -9.55
C GLY A 104 3.91 -10.71 -8.06
N SER A 105 3.81 -9.68 -7.22
CA SER A 105 3.90 -9.79 -5.76
C SER A 105 3.08 -8.70 -5.09
N ASN A 106 2.51 -8.98 -3.93
CA ASN A 106 1.87 -8.00 -3.07
C ASN A 106 2.32 -8.20 -1.62
N PHE A 107 3.03 -7.20 -1.09
CA PHE A 107 3.49 -7.16 0.30
C PHE A 107 2.82 -6.05 1.11
N THR A 108 1.70 -5.54 0.61
CA THR A 108 0.99 -4.41 1.20
C THR A 108 -0.17 -4.90 2.07
N LEU A 109 -0.17 -4.42 3.30
CA LEU A 109 -1.27 -4.54 4.26
C LEU A 109 -2.11 -3.28 4.16
N LYS A 110 -3.40 -3.44 3.85
CA LYS A 110 -4.36 -2.35 3.82
C LYS A 110 -5.15 -2.31 5.12
N VAL A 111 -5.25 -1.13 5.70
CA VAL A 111 -6.06 -0.86 6.88
C VAL A 111 -6.95 0.34 6.62
N HIS A 112 -7.99 0.51 7.43
CA HIS A 112 -8.72 1.77 7.46
C HIS A 112 -7.77 2.89 7.97
N PRO A 113 -7.97 4.16 7.61
CA PRO A 113 -7.17 5.26 8.14
C PRO A 113 -7.16 5.26 9.67
N VAL A 114 -5.96 5.15 10.26
CA VAL A 114 -5.76 5.06 11.71
C VAL A 114 -4.48 5.76 12.18
N SER A 115 -4.36 5.93 13.49
CA SER A 115 -3.25 6.63 14.16
C SER A 115 -2.68 5.88 15.39
N PHE A 116 -2.79 4.54 15.40
CA PHE A 116 -2.23 3.73 16.51
C PHE A 116 -0.71 3.84 16.57
N ARG A 117 -0.15 3.89 17.78
CA ARG A 117 1.31 3.94 17.97
C ARG A 117 2.00 2.64 17.59
N TYR A 118 1.34 1.51 17.83
CA TYR A 118 1.87 0.19 17.51
C TYR A 118 0.89 -0.59 16.64
N LEU A 119 1.43 -1.23 15.60
CA LEU A 119 0.70 -2.19 14.78
C LEU A 119 1.24 -3.57 15.02
N HIS A 120 0.40 -4.48 15.48
CA HIS A 120 0.75 -5.88 15.58
C HIS A 120 0.35 -6.61 14.30
N VAL A 121 1.34 -7.16 13.62
CA VAL A 121 1.19 -7.90 12.39
C VAL A 121 1.38 -9.38 12.67
N ARG A 122 0.44 -10.18 12.19
CA ARG A 122 0.49 -11.64 12.26
C ARG A 122 0.29 -12.23 10.88
N ILE A 123 1.29 -12.93 10.38
CA ILE A 123 1.33 -13.56 9.06
C ILE A 123 1.22 -15.07 9.22
N SER A 124 0.19 -15.64 8.60
CA SER A 124 -0.08 -17.07 8.56
C SER A 124 0.63 -17.70 7.36
N GLY A 125 1.21 -18.88 7.51
CA GLY A 125 1.76 -19.63 6.37
C GLY A 125 3.28 -19.71 6.39
N SER A 126 3.89 -19.63 5.21
CA SER A 126 5.31 -19.97 5.00
C SER A 126 6.29 -18.81 5.15
N VAL A 127 5.81 -17.58 5.36
CA VAL A 127 6.70 -16.42 5.62
C VAL A 127 7.35 -16.62 6.99
N ARG A 128 8.67 -16.76 7.04
CA ARG A 128 9.42 -16.92 8.29
C ARG A 128 9.85 -15.56 8.84
N PRO A 129 10.11 -15.44 10.15
CA PRO A 129 10.51 -14.16 10.74
C PRO A 129 11.77 -13.57 10.08
N GLN A 130 12.76 -14.41 9.77
CA GLN A 130 14.00 -13.99 9.10
C GLN A 130 13.80 -13.41 7.71
N ASP A 131 12.67 -13.67 7.06
CA ASP A 131 12.38 -13.18 5.71
C ASP A 131 11.77 -11.76 5.76
N VAL A 132 11.41 -11.24 6.95
CA VAL A 132 10.94 -9.86 7.16
C VAL A 132 12.15 -8.95 7.34
N LYS A 133 12.43 -8.10 6.34
CA LYS A 133 13.62 -7.22 6.33
C LYS A 133 13.35 -5.78 6.74
N GLY A 134 12.10 -5.35 6.61
CA GLY A 134 11.72 -3.97 6.84
C GLY A 134 10.23 -3.76 6.64
N ALA A 135 9.77 -2.57 7.00
CA ALA A 135 8.42 -2.11 6.74
C ALA A 135 8.43 -0.60 6.49
N THR A 136 7.57 -0.15 5.60
CA THR A 136 7.24 1.26 5.41
C THR A 136 5.74 1.46 5.66
N ILE A 137 5.38 2.61 6.20
CA ILE A 137 4.01 3.02 6.48
C ILE A 137 3.73 4.27 5.65
N SER A 138 2.54 4.34 5.07
CA SER A 138 2.16 5.47 4.23
C SER A 138 0.67 5.80 4.36
N ASN A 139 0.33 7.04 4.00
CA ASN A 139 -1.04 7.52 3.88
C ASN A 139 -1.32 7.75 2.39
N LEU A 140 -2.16 6.93 1.78
CA LEU A 140 -2.42 6.97 0.36
C LEU A 140 -3.49 8.02 0.06
N GLN A 141 -3.06 9.25 -0.28
CA GLN A 141 -3.98 10.27 -0.74
C GLN A 141 -4.14 10.19 -2.25
N GLU A 142 -5.34 9.81 -2.70
CA GLU A 142 -5.73 9.99 -4.10
C GLU A 142 -5.84 11.50 -4.37
N GLN A 143 -4.91 12.06 -5.15
CA GLN A 143 -5.11 13.41 -5.66
C GLN A 143 -6.20 13.35 -6.73
N LYS A 144 -7.39 13.83 -6.36
CA LYS A 144 -8.47 14.05 -7.34
C LYS A 144 -7.95 14.99 -8.42
N ALA A 145 -8.14 14.60 -9.68
CA ALA A 145 -7.83 15.44 -10.83
C ALA A 145 -8.50 16.81 -10.65
N ARG A 146 -7.70 17.87 -10.61
CA ARG A 146 -8.21 19.25 -10.55
C ARG A 146 -8.24 19.79 -11.97
N TRP A 147 -9.44 20.00 -12.51
CA TRP A 147 -9.62 20.71 -13.77
C TRP A 147 -9.20 22.16 -13.59
N THR A 148 -8.03 22.53 -14.08
CA THR A 148 -7.64 23.94 -14.19
C THR A 148 -8.17 24.45 -15.53
N LYS A 149 -9.16 25.35 -15.50
CA LYS A 149 -9.65 26.01 -16.70
C LYS A 149 -8.56 26.94 -17.23
N VAL A 150 -7.75 26.48 -18.18
CA VAL A 150 -6.85 27.33 -18.95
C VAL A 150 -7.64 27.93 -20.11
N GLY A 151 -8.05 29.18 -19.94
CA GLY A 151 -8.74 29.96 -20.96
C GLY A 151 -9.41 31.18 -20.34
N SER A 152 -8.69 32.30 -20.30
CA SER A 152 -9.26 33.63 -20.09
C SER A 152 -8.98 34.46 -21.34
N CYS A 153 -10.08 34.91 -21.95
CA CYS A 153 -10.27 35.89 -23.04
C CYS A 153 -9.29 35.93 -24.20
#